data_AF-A0A495R8B7-F1
#
_entry.id   AF-A0A495R8B7-F1
#
_cell.length_a   1.000
_cell.length_b   1.000
_cell.length_c   1.000
_cell.angle_alpha   90.00
_cell.angle_beta   90.00
_cell.angle_gamma   90.00
#
_symmetry.space_group_name_H-M   'P 1'
#
loop_
_entity.id
_entity.type
_entity.pdbx_description
1 polymer ?
#
loop_
_entity_poly.entity_id
_entity_poly.type
_entity_poly.pdbx_seq_one_letter_code
_entity_poly.pdbx_strand_id
1 'polypeptide(L)' 'MADEEDTAISLPLLGNLTYREIHALEDGFYCGVIGAEVSKYGQEKHYWRVAWLVGDFYDQVVRSDD' A
#
# COMPACT_ATOMS: atom_id res chain seq x y z
N MET A 1 17.90 7.92 13.21
CA MET A 1 17.07 6.71 13.09
C MET A 1 15.65 7.20 13.02
N ALA A 2 14.87 6.77 12.02
CA ALA A 2 13.45 7.09 11.93
C ALA A 2 12.67 5.89 12.47
N ASP A 3 11.70 6.16 13.34
CA ASP A 3 10.76 5.17 13.84
C ASP A 3 9.65 4.91 12.80
N GLU A 4 9.04 3.72 12.83
CA GLU A 4 7.91 3.40 11.94
C GLU A 4 6.70 4.32 12.21
N GLU A 5 6.56 4.82 13.43
CA GLU A 5 5.54 5.79 13.84
C GLU A 5 5.88 7.25 13.47
N ASP A 6 7.10 7.53 13.02
CA ASP A 6 7.48 8.88 12.60
C ASP A 6 6.71 9.26 11.33
N THR A 7 6.30 10.52 11.27
CA THR A 7 5.68 11.10 10.07
C THR A 7 6.70 11.16 8.93
N ALA A 8 6.40 10.48 7.84
CA ALA A 8 7.21 10.47 6.63
C ALA A 8 6.83 11.62 5.67
N ILE A 9 5.53 11.85 5.49
CA ILE A 9 5.01 12.93 4.63
C ILE A 9 3.73 13.53 5.22
N SER A 10 3.53 14.82 5.01
CA SER A 10 2.28 15.51 5.32
C SER A 10 1.60 15.94 4.03
N LEU A 11 0.38 15.46 3.81
CA LEU A 11 -0.42 15.74 2.62
C LEU A 11 -1.65 16.60 3.00
N PRO A 12 -2.01 17.62 2.19
CA PRO A 12 -3.13 18.52 2.52
C PRO A 12 -4.48 17.83 2.73
N LEU A 13 -4.70 16.67 2.12
CA LEU A 13 -5.98 15.93 2.18
C LEU A 13 -5.93 14.67 3.04
N LEU A 14 -4.76 14.01 3.13
CA LEU A 14 -4.60 12.75 3.85
C LEU A 14 -3.96 12.94 5.24
N GLY A 15 -3.54 14.16 5.58
CA GLY A 15 -2.87 14.45 6.84
C GLY A 15 -1.44 13.92 6.86
N ASN A 16 -0.96 13.60 8.06
CA ASN A 16 0.39 13.05 8.27
C ASN A 16 0.35 11.54 8.05
N LEU A 17 1.13 11.06 7.09
CA LEU A 17 1.36 9.65 6.85
C LEU A 17 2.69 9.25 7.47
N THR A 18 2.66 8.18 8.25
CA THR A 18 3.82 7.58 8.90
C THR A 18 4.60 6.67 7.93
N TYR A 19 5.85 6.36 8.27
CA TYR A 19 6.64 5.40 7.49
C TYR A 19 5.95 4.04 7.38
N ARG A 20 5.28 3.59 8.45
CA ARG A 20 4.52 2.34 8.46
C ARG A 20 3.36 2.33 7.48
N GLU A 21 2.58 3.41 7.45
CA GLU A 21 1.42 3.52 6.56
C GLU A 21 1.84 3.57 5.08
N ILE A 22 2.97 4.21 4.77
CA ILE A 22 3.53 4.20 3.42
C ILE A 22 3.96 2.79 3.02
N HIS A 23 4.69 2.07 3.88
CA HIS A 23 5.05 0.68 3.60
C HIS A 23 3.82 -0.22 3.46
N ALA A 24 2.75 0.03 4.22
CA ALA A 24 1.49 -0.70 4.07
C ALA A 24 0.82 -0.41 2.71
N LEU A 25 0.90 0.82 2.18
CA LEU A 25 0.44 1.15 0.83
C LEU A 25 1.26 0.42 -0.25
N GLU A 26 2.58 0.51 -0.18
CA GLU A 26 3.48 -0.12 -1.16
C GLU A 26 3.30 -1.64 -1.20
N ASP A 27 3.29 -2.27 -0.04
CA ASP A 27 3.10 -3.71 0.10
C ASP A 27 1.70 -4.16 -0.35
N GLY A 28 0.66 -3.37 -0.03
CA GLY A 28 -0.69 -3.60 -0.51
C GLY A 28 -0.78 -3.60 -2.03
N PHE A 29 -0.25 -2.55 -2.69
CA PHE A 29 -0.25 -2.44 -4.15
C PHE A 29 0.51 -3.60 -4.80
N TYR A 30 1.71 -3.90 -4.31
CA TYR A 30 2.51 -5.02 -4.81
C TYR A 30 1.78 -6.36 -4.67
N CYS A 31 1.14 -6.62 -3.53
CA CYS A 31 0.32 -7.81 -3.33
C CYS A 31 -0.96 -7.83 -4.18
N GLY A 32 -1.49 -6.67 -4.56
CA GLY A 32 -2.58 -6.57 -5.54
C GLY A 32 -2.14 -7.06 -6.92
N VAL A 33 -0.95 -6.67 -7.36
CA VAL A 33 -0.42 -7.03 -8.68
C VAL A 33 0.10 -8.48 -8.75
N ILE A 34 0.73 -8.97 -7.69
CA ILE A 34 1.47 -10.25 -7.70
C ILE A 34 0.76 -11.35 -6.91
N GLY A 35 -0.22 -11.01 -6.09
CA GLY A 35 -0.94 -11.95 -5.20
C GLY A 35 -0.56 -11.77 -3.72
N ALA A 36 -1.53 -12.06 -2.84
CA ALA A 36 -1.48 -11.71 -1.42
C ALA A 36 -0.70 -12.68 -0.50
N GLU A 37 -0.01 -13.69 -1.05
CA GLU A 37 0.52 -14.81 -0.24
C GLU A 37 1.70 -14.45 0.69
N VAL A 38 2.29 -13.24 0.62
CA VAL A 38 3.58 -12.94 1.29
C VAL A 38 3.60 -11.63 2.13
N SER A 39 2.45 -11.04 2.49
CA SER A 39 2.48 -9.76 3.22
C SER A 39 2.61 -9.90 4.75
N LYS A 40 3.64 -9.25 5.31
CA LYS A 40 3.82 -9.02 6.76
C LYS A 40 2.99 -7.82 7.29
N TYR A 41 2.49 -6.96 6.39
CA TYR A 41 1.84 -5.69 6.71
C TYR A 41 0.31 -5.68 6.59
N GLY A 42 -0.31 -6.83 6.25
CA GLY A 42 -1.77 -6.98 6.16
C GLY A 42 -2.58 -6.67 7.44
N GLN A 43 -1.91 -6.36 8.57
CA GLN A 43 -2.55 -5.89 9.80
C GLN A 43 -2.98 -4.42 9.74
N GLU A 44 -2.35 -3.57 8.91
CA GLU A 44 -2.78 -2.19 8.67
C GLU A 44 -3.87 -2.15 7.60
N LYS A 45 -5.05 -2.64 8.00
CA LYS A 45 -6.12 -3.06 7.09
C LYS A 45 -6.58 -2.00 6.11
N HIS A 46 -6.58 -0.72 6.45
CA HIS A 46 -7.22 0.29 5.58
C HIS A 46 -6.33 0.68 4.40
N TYR A 47 -5.12 1.16 4.66
CA TYR A 47 -4.19 1.56 3.60
C TYR A 47 -3.76 0.37 2.73
N TRP A 48 -3.42 -0.76 3.37
CA TRP A 48 -3.04 -1.97 2.64
C TRP A 48 -4.15 -2.47 1.71
N ARG A 49 -5.42 -2.50 2.17
CA ARG A 49 -6.53 -2.97 1.33
C ARG A 49 -6.84 -2.02 0.17
N VAL A 50 -6.79 -0.70 0.40
CA VAL A 50 -7.02 0.27 -0.67
C VAL A 50 -5.93 0.10 -1.73
N ALA A 51 -4.68 0.01 -1.32
CA ALA A 51 -3.59 -0.20 -2.26
C ALA A 51 -3.66 -1.55 -2.97
N TRP A 52 -4.07 -2.62 -2.27
CA TRP A 52 -4.31 -3.93 -2.88
C TRP A 52 -5.37 -3.88 -3.97
N LEU A 53 -6.52 -3.23 -3.73
CA LEU A 53 -7.56 -3.06 -4.74
C LEU A 53 -7.07 -2.28 -5.97
N VAL A 54 -6.26 -1.24 -5.75
CA VAL A 54 -5.66 -0.47 -6.85
C VAL A 54 -4.66 -1.32 -7.64
N GLY A 55 -3.85 -2.13 -6.97
CA GLY A 55 -2.89 -3.05 -7.61
C GLY A 55 -3.58 -4.15 -8.41
N ASP A 56 -4.60 -4.78 -7.84
CA ASP A 56 -5.41 -5.81 -8.51
C ASP A 56 -6.12 -5.24 -9.75
N PHE A 57 -6.68 -4.03 -9.65
CA PHE A 57 -7.26 -3.34 -10.80
C PHE A 57 -6.22 -3.04 -11.89
N TYR A 58 -5.03 -2.56 -11.50
CA TYR A 58 -3.93 -2.32 -12.44
C TYR A 58 -3.52 -3.61 -13.16
N ASP A 59 -3.42 -4.73 -12.45
CA ASP A 59 -3.09 -6.02 -13.04
C ASP A 59 -4.13 -6.47 -14.08
N GLN A 60 -5.40 -6.36 -13.72
CA GLN A 60 -6.51 -6.81 -14.56
C GLN A 60 -6.76 -5.91 -15.77
N VAL A 61 -6.48 -4.62 -15.69
CA VAL A 61 -6.83 -3.65 -16.75
C VAL A 61 -5.62 -3.21 -17.57
N VAL A 62 -4.46 -3.06 -16.96
CA VAL A 62 -3.28 -2.51 -17.63
C VAL A 62 -2.30 -3.61 -18.02
N ARG A 63 -2.04 -4.60 -17.14
CA ARG A 63 -1.11 -5.69 -17.45
C ARG A 63 -1.73 -6.79 -18.30
N SER A 64 -3.03 -7.03 -18.19
CA SER A 64 -3.71 -8.12 -18.92
C SER A 64 -4.07 -7.78 -20.38
N ASP A 65 -3.85 -6.54 -20.82
CA ASP A 65 -4.05 -6.07 -22.20
C ASP A 65 -2.76 -6.10 -23.07
N ASP A 66 -1.65 -6.64 -22.54
CA ASP A 66 -0.37 -6.93 -23.24
C ASP A 66 -0.18 -8.46 -23.39
#